data_AF-A0A4D9EVX1-F1
#
_entry.id   AF-A0A4D9EVX1-F1
#
_cell.length_a   1.000
_cell.length_b   1.000
_cell.length_c   1.000
_cell.angle_alpha   90.00
_cell.angle_beta   90.00
_cell.angle_gamma   90.00
#
_symmetry.space_group_name_H-M   'P 1'
#
loop_
_entity.id
_entity.type
_entity.pdbx_description
1 polymer ?
#
loop_
_entity_poly.entity_id
_entity_poly.type
_entity_poly.pdbx_seq_one_letter_code
_entity_poly.pdbx_strand_id
1 'polypeptide(L)'
;MAPLQPQLGFSPFHLCVGSIGTVTITVSKPISLQFVVLLCTELSTALRQSLASDGALGQLADFRGALEPKECVMSAAEFTLPRSSSSHHPLGLPSLPRDSDCLAPWFRARGGAPQRNYVSQGAARSPGKAVPAPQEGRCAGGTAAPYSRRASAGQGGGEGVMLRYSGPRSPPGVCLLLLLLCANALASVVSRSRRGASNERPIIGILAQECDFTSFHRVGSSYIAASYVKFLESAGARVVPIRVLFPGGGVDLKTSEYSRTARIFYNKALKANDKGDYFPVWGTCLGYEELTYLTSGEILLTWTNTEDFALPLNFTTAAKDSRMFKNFPDDLLQKLATESLTAHFHHWSLSMQNFTQNAKLRNFYKVLTTNTHADVEFISTMEAHKYPIYGVQWHPEKNPFEWKNSSGIPHSASAMKVAYYVADFLVNEARKSLHHFPNKGEETKALIYNYTPVFTGIFSPFEQVYFFD
;
A
#
# COMPACT_ATOMS: atom_id res chain seq x y z
N MET A 1 11.51 -43.59 -63.20
CA MET A 1 10.10 -43.19 -63.44
C MET A 1 9.41 -43.11 -62.09
N ALA A 2 8.67 -42.03 -61.82
CA ALA A 2 7.90 -41.86 -60.59
C ALA A 2 6.40 -41.92 -60.87
N PRO A 3 5.60 -42.46 -59.93
CA PRO A 3 4.16 -42.16 -59.88
C PRO A 3 3.74 -41.53 -58.54
N LEU A 4 3.14 -40.34 -58.65
CA LEU A 4 1.99 -39.79 -57.91
C LEU A 4 1.81 -40.00 -56.38
N GLN A 5 1.55 -38.87 -55.69
CA GLN A 5 1.00 -38.78 -54.33
C GLN A 5 -0.50 -39.20 -54.27
N PRO A 6 -1.13 -39.23 -53.08
CA PRO A 6 -1.76 -38.00 -52.56
C PRO A 6 -1.53 -37.70 -51.07
N GLN A 7 -1.66 -36.42 -50.70
CA GLN A 7 -1.66 -35.92 -49.31
C GLN A 7 -3.04 -36.00 -48.64
N LEU A 8 -3.09 -35.94 -47.30
CA LEU A 8 -4.00 -35.09 -46.50
C LEU A 8 -3.71 -35.19 -45.00
N GLY A 9 -3.70 -34.06 -44.27
CA GLY A 9 -3.69 -34.03 -42.79
C GLY A 9 -2.95 -32.83 -42.17
N PHE A 10 -3.70 -31.83 -41.67
CA PHE A 10 -3.13 -30.61 -41.07
C PHE A 10 -2.71 -30.79 -39.59
N SER A 11 -1.53 -30.28 -39.23
CA SER A 11 -1.11 -29.93 -37.86
C SER A 11 -0.43 -28.56 -37.89
N PRO A 12 -0.67 -27.66 -36.91
CA PRO A 12 -0.06 -26.32 -36.90
C PRO A 12 1.42 -26.29 -36.43
N PHE A 13 1.97 -27.42 -35.98
CA PHE A 13 3.35 -27.53 -35.50
C PHE A 13 4.08 -28.70 -36.18
N HIS A 14 5.25 -28.41 -36.75
CA HIS A 14 6.22 -29.42 -37.18
C HIS A 14 7.43 -29.36 -36.25
N LEU A 15 7.77 -30.50 -35.65
CA LEU A 15 8.99 -30.67 -34.86
C LEU A 15 9.96 -31.53 -35.67
N CYS A 16 11.12 -30.98 -36.04
CA CYS A 16 12.21 -31.74 -36.65
C CYS A 16 13.39 -31.77 -35.68
N VAL A 17 13.80 -32.97 -35.27
CA VAL A 17 15.00 -33.17 -34.44
C VAL A 17 16.18 -33.44 -35.37
N GLY A 18 17.05 -32.45 -35.51
CA GLY A 18 18.33 -32.62 -36.19
C GLY A 18 19.36 -33.27 -35.27
N SER A 19 20.22 -34.14 -35.83
CA SER A 19 21.40 -34.63 -35.12
C SER A 19 22.29 -33.44 -34.73
N ILE A 20 22.67 -33.37 -33.44
CA ILE A 20 23.37 -32.24 -32.79
C ILE A 20 22.43 -31.07 -32.39
N GLY A 21 21.71 -31.27 -31.29
CA GLY A 21 21.52 -30.26 -30.23
C GLY A 21 20.67 -29.02 -30.49
N THR A 22 20.10 -28.84 -31.70
CA THR A 22 19.39 -27.60 -32.06
C THR A 22 17.90 -27.89 -32.31
N VAL A 23 17.00 -27.21 -31.58
CA VAL A 23 15.55 -27.30 -31.75
C VAL A 23 15.03 -26.03 -32.44
N THR A 24 14.64 -26.16 -33.70
CA THR A 24 14.07 -25.05 -34.48
C THR A 24 12.54 -25.12 -34.44
N ILE A 25 11.90 -24.06 -33.94
CA ILE A 25 10.43 -23.96 -33.88
C ILE A 25 9.96 -22.97 -34.95
N THR A 26 9.34 -23.48 -36.01
CA THR A 26 8.77 -22.65 -37.09
C THR A 26 7.32 -22.29 -36.77
N VAL A 27 7.03 -20.99 -36.64
CA VAL A 27 5.68 -20.50 -36.32
C VAL A 27 5.01 -19.94 -37.57
N SER A 28 3.87 -20.52 -37.95
CA SER A 28 3.21 -20.27 -39.25
C SER A 28 2.26 -19.05 -39.29
N LYS A 29 2.19 -18.27 -38.20
CA LYS A 29 1.41 -17.01 -38.10
C LYS A 29 2.17 -16.00 -37.21
N PRO A 30 2.00 -14.68 -37.40
CA PRO A 30 2.64 -13.69 -36.54
C PRO A 30 2.06 -13.77 -35.11
N ILE A 31 2.95 -13.92 -34.12
CA ILE A 31 2.64 -13.88 -32.69
C ILE A 31 3.49 -12.76 -32.07
N SER A 32 2.99 -12.09 -31.03
CA SER A 32 3.74 -11.07 -30.27
C SER A 32 5.10 -11.59 -29.80
N LEU A 33 6.13 -10.76 -29.90
CA LEU A 33 7.49 -11.09 -29.46
C LEU A 33 7.55 -11.52 -27.99
N GLN A 34 6.69 -10.94 -27.13
CA GLN A 34 6.56 -11.35 -25.72
C GLN A 34 6.10 -12.80 -25.57
N PHE A 35 5.21 -13.29 -26.44
CA PHE A 35 4.77 -14.69 -26.41
C PHE A 35 5.88 -15.65 -26.84
N VAL A 36 6.73 -15.24 -27.80
CA VAL A 36 7.89 -16.05 -28.22
C VAL A 36 8.91 -16.16 -27.08
N VAL A 37 9.23 -15.04 -26.41
CA VAL A 37 10.13 -15.03 -25.24
C VAL A 37 9.59 -15.88 -24.09
N LEU A 38 8.29 -15.78 -23.79
CA LEU A 38 7.64 -16.61 -22.78
C LEU A 38 7.74 -18.11 -23.12
N LEU A 39 7.43 -18.49 -24.36
CA LEU A 39 7.48 -19.88 -24.83
C LEU A 39 8.90 -20.46 -24.72
N CYS A 40 9.93 -19.71 -25.13
CA CYS A 40 11.33 -20.12 -25.01
C CYS A 40 11.79 -20.27 -23.56
N THR A 41 11.29 -19.42 -22.65
CA THR A 41 11.64 -19.46 -21.22
C THR A 41 11.02 -20.67 -20.52
N GLU A 42 9.76 -20.96 -20.80
CA GLU A 42 9.06 -22.15 -20.28
C GLU A 42 9.67 -23.45 -20.85
N LEU A 43 9.99 -23.49 -22.15
CA LEU A 43 10.68 -24.63 -22.76
C LEU A 43 12.07 -24.86 -22.17
N SER A 44 12.86 -23.81 -21.90
CA SER A 44 14.16 -23.96 -21.23
C SER A 44 14.01 -24.51 -19.81
N THR A 45 13.00 -24.05 -19.07
CA THR A 45 12.70 -24.52 -17.71
C THR A 45 12.25 -26.00 -17.71
N ALA A 46 11.36 -26.39 -18.62
CA ALA A 46 10.89 -27.77 -18.77
C ALA A 46 12.03 -28.74 -19.17
N LEU A 47 12.89 -28.33 -20.11
CA LEU A 47 14.09 -29.11 -20.47
C LEU A 47 15.06 -29.27 -19.29
N ARG A 48 15.31 -28.21 -18.51
CA ARG A 48 16.14 -28.28 -17.29
C ARG A 48 15.55 -29.21 -16.24
N GLN A 49 14.23 -29.21 -16.07
CA GLN A 49 13.55 -30.11 -15.12
C GLN A 49 13.60 -31.58 -15.59
N SER A 50 13.38 -31.84 -16.89
CA SER A 50 13.45 -33.19 -17.46
C SER A 50 14.88 -33.76 -17.44
N LEU A 51 15.91 -32.94 -17.64
CA LEU A 51 17.31 -33.37 -17.56
C LEU A 51 17.77 -33.56 -16.11
N ALA A 52 17.15 -32.88 -15.14
CA ALA A 52 17.42 -33.08 -13.72
C ALA A 52 16.77 -34.37 -13.16
N SER A 53 15.68 -34.85 -13.75
CA SER A 53 15.00 -36.09 -13.30
C SER A 53 15.68 -37.38 -13.74
N ASP A 54 16.45 -37.37 -14.84
CA ASP A 54 17.07 -38.58 -15.42
C ASP A 54 18.52 -38.84 -14.92
N GLY A 55 18.99 -38.11 -13.91
CA GLY A 55 20.25 -38.41 -13.21
C GLY A 55 21.55 -38.23 -14.01
N ALA A 56 21.49 -37.71 -15.24
CA ALA A 56 22.62 -37.55 -16.13
C ALA A 56 23.42 -36.25 -15.87
N LEU A 57 23.95 -36.08 -14.66
CA LEU A 57 24.88 -34.99 -14.34
C LEU A 57 26.32 -35.34 -14.78
N GLY A 58 26.54 -35.30 -16.10
CA GLY A 58 27.84 -35.53 -16.72
C GLY A 58 28.03 -34.66 -17.96
N GLN A 59 28.79 -33.58 -17.81
CA GLN A 59 29.19 -32.62 -18.86
C GLN A 59 28.06 -31.83 -19.54
N LEU A 60 27.83 -30.60 -19.07
CA LEU A 60 27.41 -29.50 -19.94
C LEU A 60 28.06 -28.21 -19.45
N ALA A 61 29.07 -27.75 -20.21
CA ALA A 61 29.81 -26.52 -19.94
C ALA A 61 28.99 -25.27 -20.32
N ASP A 62 29.45 -24.13 -19.81
CA ASP A 62 28.80 -22.82 -19.85
C ASP A 62 28.36 -22.39 -21.26
N PHE A 63 27.05 -22.23 -21.48
CA PHE A 63 26.46 -21.75 -22.73
C PHE A 63 26.13 -20.25 -22.63
N ARG A 64 27.17 -19.41 -22.62
CA ARG A 64 27.06 -17.97 -22.92
C ARG A 64 27.28 -17.73 -24.42
N GLY A 65 26.22 -17.91 -25.22
CA GLY A 65 26.20 -17.64 -26.66
C GLY A 65 25.39 -16.38 -26.98
N ALA A 66 26.00 -15.44 -27.70
CA ALA A 66 25.48 -14.09 -27.94
C ALA A 66 24.14 -14.00 -28.70
N LEU A 67 23.33 -13.01 -28.32
CA LEU A 67 22.34 -12.36 -29.21
C LEU A 67 22.83 -10.93 -29.47
N GLU A 68 23.63 -10.76 -30.51
CA GLU A 68 24.07 -9.46 -31.03
C GLU A 68 23.00 -8.86 -31.97
N PRO A 69 22.45 -7.66 -31.69
CA PRO A 69 21.71 -6.88 -32.67
C PRO A 69 22.71 -6.08 -33.52
N LYS A 70 22.81 -6.38 -34.82
CA LYS A 70 23.69 -5.62 -35.71
C LYS A 70 23.18 -4.19 -35.94
N GLU A 71 24.12 -3.26 -35.80
CA GLU A 71 24.21 -1.96 -36.47
C GLU A 71 23.11 -0.92 -36.19
N CYS A 72 23.42 -0.02 -35.26
CA CYS A 72 23.13 1.41 -35.45
C CYS A 72 24.31 2.22 -34.88
N VAL A 73 25.16 2.76 -35.78
CA VAL A 73 26.36 3.53 -35.43
C VAL A 73 26.07 5.02 -35.60
N MET A 74 26.28 5.83 -34.55
CA MET A 74 26.85 7.18 -34.66
C MET A 74 27.44 7.68 -33.32
N SER A 75 28.76 7.81 -33.31
CA SER A 75 29.58 8.79 -32.57
C SER A 75 29.28 9.11 -31.10
N ALA A 76 30.16 8.63 -30.20
CA ALA A 76 30.45 9.31 -28.94
C ALA A 76 31.79 10.05 -29.09
N ALA A 77 31.82 11.36 -28.79
CA ALA A 77 33.06 12.12 -28.68
C ALA A 77 33.55 12.05 -27.22
N GLU A 78 34.76 11.54 -27.01
CA GLU A 78 35.45 11.65 -25.72
C GLU A 78 35.87 13.10 -25.47
N PHE A 79 35.71 13.60 -24.25
CA PHE A 79 36.62 14.62 -23.72
C PHE A 79 36.82 14.48 -22.21
N THR A 80 38.05 14.73 -21.80
CA THR A 80 38.65 14.42 -20.50
C THR A 80 38.31 15.45 -19.42
N LEU A 81 38.19 14.98 -18.16
CA LEU A 81 38.15 15.83 -16.97
C LEU A 81 39.57 16.08 -16.42
N PRO A 82 39.99 17.34 -16.16
CA PRO A 82 41.15 17.65 -15.35
C PRO A 82 40.79 17.92 -13.87
N ARG A 83 41.71 17.59 -12.96
CA ARG A 83 41.67 17.95 -11.52
C ARG A 83 42.58 19.14 -11.22
N SER A 84 42.08 20.12 -10.45
CA SER A 84 42.80 21.03 -9.53
C SER A 84 41.77 22.05 -8.97
N SER A 85 41.98 22.80 -7.87
CA SER A 85 42.80 22.66 -6.66
C SER A 85 42.24 23.65 -5.60
N SER A 86 42.60 23.47 -4.32
CA SER A 86 42.14 24.27 -3.17
C SER A 86 42.61 25.74 -3.14
N SER A 87 41.82 26.65 -2.54
CA SER A 87 42.33 27.75 -1.69
C SER A 87 41.22 28.42 -0.83
N HIS A 88 41.62 29.06 0.28
CA HIS A 88 40.77 29.75 1.27
C HIS A 88 40.81 31.29 1.11
N HIS A 89 39.71 31.97 1.50
CA HIS A 89 39.61 33.16 2.39
C HIS A 89 38.45 34.14 2.02
N PRO A 90 37.98 35.00 2.96
CA PRO A 90 36.60 35.52 2.95
C PRO A 90 36.48 37.07 2.89
N LEU A 91 35.22 37.55 2.99
CA LEU A 91 34.70 38.87 3.44
C LEU A 91 33.75 39.53 2.42
N GLY A 92 32.67 40.17 2.91
CA GLY A 92 31.87 41.13 2.12
C GLY A 92 30.35 41.06 2.28
N LEU A 93 29.80 41.66 3.35
CA LEU A 93 28.39 42.10 3.39
C LEU A 93 28.23 43.41 2.60
N PRO A 94 27.03 43.68 2.06
CA PRO A 94 26.46 45.03 2.18
C PRO A 94 25.06 45.06 2.81
N SER A 95 24.69 46.24 3.29
CA SER A 95 23.57 46.51 4.20
C SER A 95 22.24 46.90 3.53
N LEU A 96 21.15 46.69 4.28
CA LEU A 96 19.82 47.28 4.07
C LEU A 96 19.85 48.82 4.05
N PRO A 97 18.93 49.48 3.30
CA PRO A 97 18.36 50.75 3.67
C PRO A 97 17.19 50.56 4.66
N ARG A 98 17.05 51.49 5.60
CA ARG A 98 15.81 51.72 6.35
C ARG A 98 15.15 52.95 5.74
N ASP A 99 13.82 52.99 5.70
CA ASP A 99 13.07 54.24 5.77
C ASP A 99 11.98 54.08 6.83
N SER A 100 11.64 55.19 7.48
CA SER A 100 10.87 55.23 8.71
C SER A 100 9.58 56.06 8.58
N ASP A 101 8.73 55.92 9.60
CA ASP A 101 7.71 56.88 10.03
C ASP A 101 6.47 57.09 9.13
N CYS A 102 5.32 56.60 9.62
CA CYS A 102 4.21 57.50 10.00
C CYS A 102 3.15 56.82 10.91
N LEU A 103 3.25 57.13 12.21
CA LEU A 103 2.16 57.51 13.12
C LEU A 103 0.82 56.72 13.14
N ALA A 104 0.62 56.00 14.25
CA ALA A 104 -0.68 55.77 14.92
C ALA A 104 -1.09 57.05 15.72
N PRO A 105 -2.11 57.11 16.63
CA PRO A 105 -3.06 56.07 17.10
C PRO A 105 -4.52 56.54 17.28
N TRP A 106 -5.42 55.65 17.76
CA TRP A 106 -6.67 55.81 18.59
C TRP A 106 -7.37 54.42 18.51
N PHE A 107 -7.98 53.77 19.51
CA PHE A 107 -8.45 54.10 20.87
C PHE A 107 -8.29 52.90 21.85
N ARG A 108 -8.56 53.09 23.15
CA ARG A 108 -8.38 52.12 24.25
C ARG A 108 -9.45 51.00 24.38
N ALA A 109 -8.95 49.84 24.79
CA ALA A 109 -9.49 48.80 25.68
C ALA A 109 -10.88 48.93 26.36
N ARG A 110 -11.62 47.80 26.34
CA ARG A 110 -12.33 47.05 27.42
C ARG A 110 -12.58 45.63 26.83
N GLY A 111 -12.57 44.50 27.53
CA GLY A 111 -12.68 44.25 28.97
C GLY A 111 -14.04 43.60 29.27
N GLY A 112 -14.12 42.27 29.28
CA GLY A 112 -15.35 41.54 29.65
C GLY A 112 -15.46 40.12 29.07
N ALA A 113 -15.32 39.11 29.95
CA ALA A 113 -15.76 37.74 29.67
C ALA A 113 -17.24 37.55 30.05
N PRO A 114 -17.90 36.49 29.57
CA PRO A 114 -19.02 35.90 30.28
C PRO A 114 -18.87 34.39 30.49
N GLN A 115 -18.85 33.95 31.75
CA GLN A 115 -19.33 32.61 32.10
C GLN A 115 -20.86 32.58 32.02
N ARG A 116 -21.45 31.48 31.54
CA ARG A 116 -22.74 30.98 32.03
C ARG A 116 -22.79 29.44 32.00
N ASN A 117 -23.08 28.87 33.16
CA ASN A 117 -23.57 27.50 33.28
C ASN A 117 -25.02 27.41 32.74
N TYR A 118 -25.44 26.25 32.27
CA TYR A 118 -26.83 25.79 32.45
C TYR A 118 -26.91 24.28 32.66
N VAL A 119 -27.89 23.87 33.45
CA VAL A 119 -28.06 22.51 34.02
C VAL A 119 -29.06 21.69 33.19
N SER A 120 -29.03 20.37 33.39
CA SER A 120 -29.80 19.32 32.74
C SER A 120 -31.31 19.27 33.06
N GLN A 121 -32.07 18.73 32.10
CA GLN A 121 -33.32 17.92 32.15
C GLN A 121 -33.86 17.82 30.70
N GLY A 122 -34.65 16.84 30.24
CA GLY A 122 -35.19 15.61 30.84
C GLY A 122 -36.49 15.16 30.12
N ALA A 123 -36.61 13.88 29.77
CA ALA A 123 -37.85 13.13 29.41
C ALA A 123 -38.57 13.30 28.03
N ALA A 124 -38.41 12.27 27.18
CA ALA A 124 -39.45 11.40 26.56
C ALA A 124 -40.82 11.92 26.00
N ARG A 125 -41.17 11.50 24.77
CA ARG A 125 -42.24 10.49 24.45
C ARG A 125 -42.49 10.25 22.94
N SER A 126 -42.86 9.02 22.58
CA SER A 126 -43.49 8.60 21.30
C SER A 126 -44.98 8.26 21.52
N PRO A 127 -45.86 8.24 20.48
CA PRO A 127 -46.26 6.97 19.80
C PRO A 127 -46.64 7.10 18.29
N GLY A 128 -46.57 6.05 17.44
CA GLY A 128 -47.75 5.35 16.83
C GLY A 128 -48.19 5.89 15.43
N LYS A 129 -48.95 5.19 14.55
CA LYS A 129 -49.29 3.74 14.39
C LYS A 129 -49.84 3.42 12.96
N ALA A 130 -49.40 2.30 12.35
CA ALA A 130 -50.13 1.33 11.48
C ALA A 130 -50.77 1.67 10.07
N VAL A 131 -50.24 1.02 9.01
CA VAL A 131 -50.84 -0.01 8.08
C VAL A 131 -52.35 0.06 7.74
N PRO A 132 -52.78 0.05 6.44
CA PRO A 132 -53.20 -1.20 5.75
C PRO A 132 -52.94 -1.33 4.22
N ALA A 133 -53.10 -2.56 3.70
CA ALA A 133 -53.26 -2.95 2.28
C ALA A 133 -54.66 -3.60 2.08
N PRO A 134 -55.21 -3.77 0.85
CA PRO A 134 -55.19 -5.12 0.21
C PRO A 134 -55.35 -5.19 -1.35
N GLN A 135 -55.11 -6.39 -1.94
CA GLN A 135 -55.79 -7.08 -3.10
C GLN A 135 -55.99 -6.35 -4.47
N GLU A 136 -56.22 -6.96 -5.66
CA GLU A 136 -56.24 -8.36 -6.17
C GLU A 136 -56.06 -8.38 -7.74
N GLY A 137 -55.92 -9.55 -8.38
CA GLY A 137 -56.08 -9.70 -9.85
C GLY A 137 -55.48 -10.95 -10.51
N ARG A 138 -56.30 -11.81 -11.15
CA ARG A 138 -55.92 -13.06 -11.86
C ARG A 138 -56.37 -13.08 -13.33
N CYS A 139 -55.66 -13.83 -14.18
CA CYS A 139 -56.11 -14.68 -15.32
C CYS A 139 -54.92 -15.62 -15.68
N ALA A 140 -54.96 -16.95 -15.79
CA ALA A 140 -55.82 -17.89 -16.57
C ALA A 140 -55.65 -17.74 -18.10
N GLY A 141 -55.36 -18.77 -18.92
CA GLY A 141 -55.04 -20.20 -18.69
C GLY A 141 -54.99 -21.00 -20.03
N GLY A 142 -54.61 -22.30 -20.00
CA GLY A 142 -54.80 -23.31 -21.09
C GLY A 142 -54.00 -23.14 -22.41
N THR A 143 -53.13 -24.03 -22.90
CA THR A 143 -53.18 -25.47 -23.28
C THR A 143 -53.72 -25.83 -24.67
N ALA A 144 -52.90 -26.60 -25.39
CA ALA A 144 -53.20 -27.59 -26.46
C ALA A 144 -53.23 -27.17 -27.95
N ALA A 145 -52.54 -28.00 -28.74
CA ALA A 145 -52.58 -28.14 -30.20
C ALA A 145 -53.77 -29.09 -30.61
N PRO A 146 -53.92 -29.70 -31.82
CA PRO A 146 -53.02 -29.79 -33.00
C PRO A 146 -53.73 -29.68 -34.38
N TYR A 147 -52.99 -29.94 -35.48
CA TYR A 147 -53.31 -30.73 -36.72
C TYR A 147 -52.27 -30.34 -37.81
N SER A 148 -51.40 -31.24 -38.32
CA SER A 148 -51.65 -32.35 -39.27
C SER A 148 -51.80 -31.92 -40.74
N ARG A 149 -50.79 -32.26 -41.58
CA ARG A 149 -50.94 -32.93 -42.90
C ARG A 149 -49.59 -33.43 -43.46
N ARG A 150 -49.65 -34.24 -44.51
CA ARG A 150 -48.61 -35.19 -44.99
C ARG A 150 -48.57 -35.20 -46.53
N ALA A 151 -47.46 -35.66 -47.12
CA ALA A 151 -47.28 -36.05 -48.54
C ALA A 151 -47.20 -34.88 -49.57
N SER A 152 -46.49 -34.95 -50.73
CA SER A 152 -45.66 -36.01 -51.34
C SER A 152 -44.72 -35.50 -52.46
N ALA A 153 -43.69 -36.31 -52.78
CA ALA A 153 -43.09 -36.55 -54.11
C ALA A 153 -42.15 -35.52 -54.77
N GLY A 154 -41.09 -36.04 -55.40
CA GLY A 154 -40.13 -35.33 -56.27
C GLY A 154 -38.81 -36.13 -56.42
N GLN A 155 -38.56 -36.69 -57.61
CA GLN A 155 -37.33 -37.45 -57.92
C GLN A 155 -36.15 -36.52 -58.28
N GLY A 156 -34.92 -36.99 -58.08
CA GLY A 156 -33.70 -36.36 -58.60
C GLY A 156 -32.45 -37.10 -58.12
N GLY A 157 -31.72 -37.75 -59.03
CA GLY A 157 -30.57 -38.60 -58.69
C GLY A 157 -29.26 -37.84 -58.44
N GLY A 158 -28.31 -38.51 -57.82
CA GLY A 158 -26.95 -38.00 -57.57
C GLY A 158 -26.24 -38.85 -56.52
N GLU A 159 -25.52 -39.89 -56.96
CA GLU A 159 -24.70 -40.70 -56.06
C GLU A 159 -23.51 -39.89 -55.55
N GLY A 160 -23.53 -39.56 -54.26
CA GLY A 160 -22.41 -38.98 -53.53
C GLY A 160 -22.15 -39.78 -52.26
N VAL A 161 -21.13 -40.65 -52.29
CA VAL A 161 -20.75 -41.49 -51.14
C VAL A 161 -20.16 -40.60 -50.04
N MET A 162 -21.02 -40.14 -49.13
CA MET A 162 -20.58 -39.39 -47.94
C MET A 162 -20.20 -40.37 -46.82
N LEU A 163 -18.91 -40.67 -46.71
CA LEU A 163 -18.33 -41.43 -45.62
C LEU A 163 -18.63 -40.75 -44.27
N ARG A 164 -19.58 -41.30 -43.50
CA ARG A 164 -19.83 -40.89 -42.12
C ARG A 164 -18.70 -41.40 -41.23
N TYR A 165 -17.72 -40.55 -40.94
CA TYR A 165 -16.77 -40.78 -39.86
C TYR A 165 -17.48 -40.66 -38.51
N SER A 166 -17.96 -41.78 -37.98
CA SER A 166 -18.44 -41.89 -36.60
C SER A 166 -17.24 -41.96 -35.64
N GLY A 167 -16.58 -40.81 -35.44
CA GLY A 167 -15.59 -40.67 -34.37
C GLY A 167 -16.24 -40.89 -32.98
N PRO A 168 -15.49 -41.42 -32.00
CA PRO A 168 -16.04 -41.69 -30.67
C PRO A 168 -16.51 -40.39 -30.01
N ARG A 169 -17.81 -40.32 -29.69
CA ARG A 169 -18.35 -39.24 -28.86
C ARG A 169 -17.76 -39.37 -27.46
N SER A 170 -16.90 -38.43 -27.08
CA SER A 170 -16.45 -38.30 -25.70
C SER A 170 -17.67 -38.08 -24.78
N PRO A 171 -17.74 -38.73 -23.60
CA PRO A 171 -18.86 -38.54 -22.69
C PRO A 171 -18.95 -37.06 -22.26
N PRO A 172 -20.15 -36.46 -22.20
CA PRO A 172 -20.29 -35.03 -21.86
C PRO A 172 -19.67 -34.67 -20.51
N GLY A 173 -19.64 -35.62 -19.56
CA GLY A 173 -18.96 -35.46 -18.28
C GLY A 173 -17.44 -35.26 -18.38
N VAL A 174 -16.75 -35.85 -19.37
CA VAL A 174 -15.29 -35.66 -19.56
C VAL A 174 -15.00 -34.24 -20.03
N CYS A 175 -15.84 -33.70 -20.93
CA CYS A 175 -15.68 -32.33 -21.41
C CYS A 175 -15.95 -31.31 -20.29
N LEU A 176 -16.97 -31.54 -19.45
CA LEU A 176 -17.25 -30.71 -18.28
C LEU A 176 -16.13 -30.78 -17.23
N LEU A 177 -15.58 -31.97 -16.96
CA LEU A 177 -14.48 -32.14 -16.02
C LEU A 177 -13.21 -31.41 -16.50
N LEU A 178 -12.88 -31.52 -17.79
CA LEU A 178 -11.77 -30.79 -18.40
C LEU A 178 -12.00 -29.27 -18.36
N LEU A 179 -13.21 -28.77 -18.61
CA LEU A 179 -13.54 -27.35 -18.48
C LEU A 179 -13.37 -26.85 -17.03
N LEU A 180 -13.78 -27.63 -16.03
CA LEU A 180 -13.59 -27.28 -14.61
C LEU A 180 -12.11 -27.32 -14.20
N LEU A 181 -11.35 -28.30 -14.68
CA LEU A 181 -9.89 -28.38 -14.45
C LEU A 181 -9.16 -27.21 -15.13
N CYS A 182 -9.52 -26.86 -16.37
CA CYS A 182 -8.99 -25.68 -17.06
C CYS A 182 -9.38 -24.37 -16.37
N ALA A 183 -10.61 -24.23 -15.89
CA ALA A 183 -11.05 -23.05 -15.14
C ALA A 183 -10.27 -22.90 -13.81
N ASN A 184 -10.05 -24.00 -13.09
CA ASN A 184 -9.23 -24.01 -11.87
C ASN A 184 -7.75 -23.74 -12.19
N ALA A 185 -7.21 -24.28 -13.28
CA ALA A 185 -5.85 -23.99 -13.72
C ALA A 185 -5.68 -22.51 -14.08
N LEU A 186 -6.60 -21.93 -14.87
CA LEU A 186 -6.64 -20.50 -15.21
C LEU A 186 -6.77 -19.63 -13.96
N ALA A 187 -7.68 -19.96 -13.04
CA ALA A 187 -7.83 -19.25 -11.77
C ALA A 187 -6.54 -19.32 -10.93
N SER A 188 -5.85 -20.47 -10.91
CA SER A 188 -4.57 -20.65 -10.22
C SER A 188 -3.46 -19.82 -10.86
N VAL A 189 -3.38 -19.75 -12.20
CA VAL A 189 -2.37 -18.98 -12.95
C VAL A 189 -2.60 -17.48 -12.78
N VAL A 190 -3.84 -17.00 -12.86
CA VAL A 190 -4.20 -15.60 -12.58
C VAL A 190 -3.88 -15.23 -11.12
N SER A 191 -4.14 -16.14 -10.18
CA SER A 191 -3.79 -15.94 -8.76
C SER A 191 -2.27 -15.93 -8.53
N ARG A 192 -1.51 -16.75 -9.27
CA ARG A 192 -0.05 -16.84 -9.18
C ARG A 192 0.63 -15.63 -9.83
N SER A 193 0.09 -15.14 -10.95
CA SER A 193 0.48 -13.87 -11.59
C SER A 193 0.30 -12.67 -10.64
N ARG A 194 -0.87 -12.59 -9.96
CA ARG A 194 -1.10 -11.55 -8.94
C ARG A 194 -0.19 -11.65 -7.71
N ARG A 195 0.24 -12.85 -7.32
CA ARG A 195 1.22 -13.05 -6.23
C ARG A 195 2.66 -12.65 -6.58
N GLY A 196 2.98 -12.42 -7.86
CA GLY A 196 4.32 -12.01 -8.32
C GLY A 196 4.47 -10.54 -8.68
N ALA A 197 3.37 -9.77 -8.71
CA ALA A 197 3.41 -8.34 -9.00
C ALA A 197 3.69 -7.53 -7.72
N SER A 198 4.94 -7.11 -7.54
CA SER A 198 5.34 -6.15 -6.51
C SER A 198 5.39 -4.74 -7.10
N ASN A 199 4.87 -3.74 -6.38
CA ASN A 199 4.93 -2.34 -6.77
C ASN A 199 6.25 -1.72 -6.28
N GLU A 200 7.30 -1.78 -7.11
CA GLU A 200 8.63 -1.22 -6.80
C GLU A 200 8.73 0.31 -6.91
N ARG A 201 7.61 1.02 -7.05
CA ARG A 201 7.56 2.49 -7.03
C ARG A 201 6.46 3.02 -6.11
N PRO A 202 6.36 2.50 -4.86
CA PRO A 202 5.22 2.75 -3.99
C PRO A 202 5.09 4.25 -3.72
N ILE A 203 3.85 4.74 -3.83
CA ILE A 203 3.49 6.09 -3.46
C ILE A 203 2.62 5.98 -2.22
N ILE A 204 3.16 6.44 -1.10
CA ILE A 204 2.44 6.59 0.16
C ILE A 204 2.09 8.07 0.26
N GLY A 205 1.10 8.42 1.06
CA GLY A 205 0.89 9.83 1.34
C GLY A 205 0.43 10.10 2.75
N ILE A 206 0.74 11.31 3.20
CA ILE A 206 0.69 11.71 4.61
C ILE A 206 -0.45 12.70 4.80
N LEU A 207 -1.21 12.53 5.88
CA LEU A 207 -2.29 13.42 6.29
C LEU A 207 -1.72 14.74 6.82
N ALA A 208 -1.97 15.82 6.09
CA ALA A 208 -1.82 17.16 6.65
C ALA A 208 -2.83 17.38 7.78
N GLN A 209 -2.40 18.08 8.82
CA GLN A 209 -3.25 18.47 9.95
C GLN A 209 -3.40 19.99 9.98
N GLU A 210 -4.50 20.48 10.55
CA GLU A 210 -4.70 21.91 10.77
C GLU A 210 -3.55 22.50 11.60
N CYS A 211 -3.10 23.70 11.26
CA CYS A 211 -2.15 24.42 12.09
C CYS A 211 -2.80 24.74 13.45
N ASP A 212 -2.18 24.31 14.55
CA ASP A 212 -2.59 24.56 15.93
C ASP A 212 -1.70 25.62 16.61
N PHE A 213 -0.41 25.67 16.26
CA PHE A 213 0.50 26.73 16.68
C PHE A 213 0.16 28.08 16.05
N THR A 214 0.05 29.13 16.88
CA THR A 214 -0.16 30.52 16.43
C THR A 214 0.97 31.08 15.55
N SER A 215 2.16 30.47 15.59
CA SER A 215 3.26 30.74 14.67
C SER A 215 3.03 30.15 13.28
N PHE A 216 2.39 28.98 13.19
CA PHE A 216 2.11 28.26 11.93
C PHE A 216 0.95 28.90 11.16
N HIS A 217 -0.05 29.46 11.86
CA HIS A 217 -1.18 30.20 11.27
C HIS A 217 -0.77 31.35 10.34
N ARG A 218 0.47 31.84 10.45
CA ARG A 218 1.02 32.90 9.60
C ARG A 218 1.66 32.40 8.30
N VAL A 219 1.74 31.07 8.12
CA VAL A 219 2.50 30.41 7.05
C VAL A 219 1.62 29.49 6.19
N GLY A 220 0.57 28.89 6.76
CA GLY A 220 -0.45 28.16 6.01
C GLY A 220 -1.61 27.65 6.88
N SER A 221 -2.67 27.14 6.25
CA SER A 221 -3.86 26.58 6.93
C SER A 221 -3.60 25.23 7.59
N SER A 222 -2.74 24.41 6.99
CA SER A 222 -2.41 23.05 7.42
C SER A 222 -0.95 22.70 7.15
N TYR A 223 -0.44 21.65 7.81
CA TYR A 223 0.97 21.30 7.75
C TYR A 223 1.28 19.80 7.81
N ILE A 224 2.49 19.45 7.35
CA ILE A 224 3.15 18.15 7.52
C ILE A 224 4.60 18.38 7.98
N ALA A 225 5.00 17.81 9.12
CA ALA A 225 6.40 17.84 9.54
C ALA A 225 7.28 17.01 8.58
N ALA A 226 8.40 17.58 8.16
CA ALA A 226 9.23 17.01 7.09
C ALA A 226 9.91 15.69 7.49
N SER A 227 10.04 15.38 8.78
CA SER A 227 10.50 14.09 9.29
C SER A 227 9.67 12.91 8.77
N TYR A 228 8.34 13.01 8.73
CA TYR A 228 7.49 11.96 8.16
C TYR A 228 7.73 11.74 6.66
N VAL A 229 8.05 12.81 5.91
CA VAL A 229 8.41 12.71 4.49
C VAL A 229 9.74 11.97 4.34
N LYS A 230 10.78 12.46 5.01
CA LYS A 230 12.13 11.87 5.01
C LYS A 230 12.12 10.40 5.46
N PHE A 231 11.27 10.04 6.41
CA PHE A 231 11.06 8.69 6.90
C PHE A 231 10.62 7.72 5.81
N LEU A 232 9.57 8.05 5.06
CA LEU A 232 9.09 7.19 3.97
C LEU A 232 10.08 7.15 2.79
N GLU A 233 10.72 8.28 2.47
CA GLU A 233 11.69 8.34 1.38
C GLU A 233 12.97 7.54 1.69
N SER A 234 13.39 7.48 2.96
CA SER A 234 14.56 6.69 3.38
C SER A 234 14.41 5.17 3.14
N ALA A 235 13.18 4.67 3.02
CA ALA A 235 12.84 3.28 2.69
C ALA A 235 12.43 3.06 1.21
N GLY A 236 12.56 4.10 0.37
CA GLY A 236 12.32 4.01 -1.07
C GLY A 236 10.86 4.16 -1.51
N ALA A 237 10.01 4.77 -0.69
CA ALA A 237 8.71 5.28 -1.15
C ALA A 237 8.82 6.72 -1.67
N ARG A 238 7.82 7.15 -2.44
CA ARG A 238 7.59 8.56 -2.74
C ARG A 238 6.36 9.05 -1.98
N VAL A 239 6.34 10.33 -1.67
CA VAL A 239 5.30 10.92 -0.82
C VAL A 239 4.37 11.84 -1.62
N VAL A 240 3.07 11.76 -1.32
CA VAL A 240 2.06 12.76 -1.70
C VAL A 240 1.47 13.36 -0.43
N PRO A 241 1.38 14.69 -0.27
CA PRO A 241 0.55 15.29 0.78
C PRO A 241 -0.91 14.98 0.47
N ILE A 242 -1.51 14.08 1.25
CA ILE A 242 -2.91 13.66 1.14
C ILE A 242 -3.53 13.66 2.54
N ARG A 243 -4.33 12.64 2.83
CA ARG A 243 -5.08 12.47 4.06
C ARG A 243 -5.09 10.98 4.52
N VAL A 244 -3.94 10.27 4.46
CA VAL A 244 -3.83 8.77 4.54
C VAL A 244 -2.91 8.16 5.62
N LEU A 245 -1.61 8.43 5.65
CA LEU A 245 -0.77 8.11 6.82
C LEU A 245 -1.14 9.13 7.88
N PHE A 246 -1.45 8.71 9.10
CA PHE A 246 -1.91 9.60 10.16
C PHE A 246 -0.70 9.97 11.04
N PRO A 247 -0.10 11.17 10.88
CA PRO A 247 1.04 11.58 11.70
C PRO A 247 0.58 12.00 13.10
N GLY A 248 1.54 12.13 14.02
CA GLY A 248 1.31 12.78 15.32
C GLY A 248 0.95 14.26 15.18
N GLY A 249 0.32 14.83 16.20
CA GLY A 249 -0.32 16.14 16.12
C GLY A 249 -1.07 16.56 17.37
N GLY A 250 -1.72 17.73 17.33
CA GLY A 250 -2.46 18.31 18.46
C GLY A 250 -3.97 18.53 18.24
N VAL A 251 -4.54 18.04 17.13
CA VAL A 251 -5.93 18.32 16.74
C VAL A 251 -6.97 17.33 17.30
N ASP A 252 -8.24 17.75 17.42
CA ASP A 252 -9.30 16.98 18.07
C ASP A 252 -9.71 15.70 17.28
N LEU A 253 -9.70 14.55 17.97
CA LEU A 253 -10.00 13.21 17.41
C LEU A 253 -11.45 12.99 16.96
N LYS A 254 -12.37 13.96 17.09
CA LYS A 254 -13.79 13.81 16.68
C LYS A 254 -14.21 14.79 15.62
N THR A 255 -13.72 16.02 15.70
CA THR A 255 -14.29 17.19 15.01
C THR A 255 -13.36 17.82 13.97
N SER A 256 -12.06 17.55 14.03
CA SER A 256 -11.06 18.03 13.07
C SER A 256 -11.29 17.53 11.63
N GLU A 257 -10.79 18.29 10.65
CA GLU A 257 -10.65 17.85 9.26
C GLU A 257 -9.76 16.61 9.14
N TYR A 258 -8.73 16.54 10.01
CA TYR A 258 -7.89 15.37 10.22
C TYR A 258 -8.74 14.12 10.50
N SER A 259 -9.49 14.08 11.61
CA SER A 259 -10.31 12.90 11.99
C SER A 259 -11.36 12.59 10.92
N ARG A 260 -12.04 13.62 10.41
CA ARG A 260 -13.06 13.45 9.36
C ARG A 260 -12.50 12.78 8.11
N THR A 261 -11.24 13.06 7.74
CA THR A 261 -10.64 12.43 6.57
C THR A 261 -9.90 11.13 6.87
N ALA A 262 -9.28 11.00 8.05
CA ALA A 262 -8.78 9.74 8.55
C ALA A 262 -9.88 8.67 8.53
N ARG A 263 -11.08 9.02 8.99
CA ARG A 263 -12.30 8.19 8.88
C ARG A 263 -12.64 7.79 7.45
N ILE A 264 -12.49 8.68 6.47
CA ILE A 264 -12.78 8.38 5.06
C ILE A 264 -11.79 7.34 4.53
N PHE A 265 -10.48 7.50 4.78
CA PHE A 265 -9.48 6.58 4.29
C PHE A 265 -9.43 5.26 5.06
N TYR A 266 -9.61 5.26 6.38
CA TYR A 266 -9.79 4.05 7.18
C TYR A 266 -10.96 3.19 6.64
N ASN A 267 -12.12 3.80 6.40
CA ASN A 267 -13.27 3.10 5.82
C ASN A 267 -13.04 2.61 4.38
N LYS A 268 -12.26 3.35 3.57
CA LYS A 268 -11.86 2.90 2.23
C LYS A 268 -10.88 1.73 2.31
N ALA A 269 -9.89 1.78 3.19
CA ALA A 269 -8.91 0.73 3.41
C ALA A 269 -9.57 -0.57 3.87
N LEU A 270 -10.49 -0.53 4.84
CA LEU A 270 -11.27 -1.71 5.25
C LEU A 270 -12.01 -2.32 4.05
N LYS A 271 -12.76 -1.50 3.29
CA LYS A 271 -13.54 -1.93 2.11
C LYS A 271 -12.68 -2.44 0.95
N ALA A 272 -11.44 -1.96 0.80
CA ALA A 272 -10.48 -2.46 -0.17
C ALA A 272 -9.96 -3.83 0.25
N ASN A 273 -9.43 -3.93 1.47
CA ASN A 273 -8.88 -5.18 2.01
C ASN A 273 -9.94 -6.30 2.11
N ASP A 274 -11.19 -5.98 2.43
CA ASP A 274 -12.32 -6.94 2.39
C ASP A 274 -12.61 -7.49 0.99
N LYS A 275 -12.22 -6.78 -0.08
CA LYS A 275 -12.31 -7.22 -1.48
C LYS A 275 -11.02 -7.87 -1.99
N GLY A 276 -10.02 -8.06 -1.12
CA GLY A 276 -8.69 -8.55 -1.49
C GLY A 276 -7.81 -7.51 -2.21
N ASP A 277 -8.18 -6.23 -2.15
CA ASP A 277 -7.38 -5.10 -2.64
C ASP A 277 -6.55 -4.54 -1.49
N TYR A 278 -5.25 -4.84 -1.48
CA TYR A 278 -4.39 -4.60 -0.33
C TYR A 278 -4.06 -3.11 -0.19
N PHE A 279 -4.44 -2.52 0.94
CA PHE A 279 -4.22 -1.10 1.22
C PHE A 279 -3.81 -0.90 2.68
N PRO A 280 -2.52 -0.64 2.97
CA PRO A 280 -2.05 -0.46 4.34
C PRO A 280 -2.42 0.92 4.92
N VAL A 281 -2.56 0.99 6.23
CA VAL A 281 -2.74 2.24 6.99
C VAL A 281 -1.77 2.25 8.17
N TRP A 282 -1.15 3.40 8.41
CA TRP A 282 -0.21 3.63 9.51
C TRP A 282 -0.63 4.86 10.32
N GLY A 283 -0.62 4.72 11.64
CA GLY A 283 -0.82 5.83 12.59
C GLY A 283 0.37 5.98 13.54
N THR A 284 0.87 7.20 13.68
CA THR A 284 1.89 7.60 14.67
C THR A 284 1.27 8.56 15.68
N CYS A 285 1.43 8.33 16.98
CA CYS A 285 0.98 9.21 18.07
C CYS A 285 -0.52 9.58 17.93
N LEU A 286 -0.88 10.83 17.61
CA LEU A 286 -2.27 11.22 17.27
C LEU A 286 -2.93 10.28 16.25
N GLY A 287 -2.19 9.81 15.25
CA GLY A 287 -2.70 8.85 14.27
C GLY A 287 -2.94 7.45 14.82
N TYR A 288 -2.17 7.04 15.83
CA TYR A 288 -2.45 5.83 16.61
C TYR A 288 -3.73 6.03 17.43
N GLU A 289 -3.88 7.19 18.09
CA GLU A 289 -5.06 7.53 18.89
C GLU A 289 -6.34 7.56 18.03
N GLU A 290 -6.28 8.19 16.85
CA GLU A 290 -7.36 8.19 15.85
C GLU A 290 -7.71 6.77 15.40
N LEU A 291 -6.73 5.88 15.17
CA LEU A 291 -7.01 4.47 14.87
C LEU A 291 -7.76 3.76 16.01
N THR A 292 -7.43 4.05 17.28
CA THR A 292 -8.19 3.50 18.43
C THR A 292 -9.63 4.02 18.42
N TYR A 293 -9.85 5.32 18.22
CA TYR A 293 -11.16 5.94 18.19
C TYR A 293 -12.01 5.48 17.00
N LEU A 294 -11.43 5.37 15.80
CA LEU A 294 -12.12 4.88 14.59
C LEU A 294 -12.57 3.42 14.72
N THR A 295 -11.82 2.61 15.48
CA THR A 295 -12.11 1.18 15.69
C THR A 295 -13.12 0.97 16.81
N SER A 296 -13.01 1.69 17.93
CA SER A 296 -13.93 1.59 19.08
C SER A 296 -15.23 2.39 18.88
N GLY A 297 -15.16 3.55 18.23
CA GLY A 297 -16.19 4.59 18.25
C GLY A 297 -16.19 5.45 19.52
N GLU A 298 -15.19 5.29 20.40
CA GLU A 298 -15.13 5.83 21.77
C GLU A 298 -13.75 6.44 22.05
N ILE A 299 -13.69 7.55 22.79
CA ILE A 299 -12.40 8.06 23.32
C ILE A 299 -12.09 7.28 24.59
N LEU A 300 -11.06 6.44 24.53
CA LEU A 300 -10.66 5.52 25.59
C LEU A 300 -9.25 5.83 26.14
N LEU A 301 -8.76 7.02 25.86
CA LEU A 301 -7.43 7.47 26.26
C LEU A 301 -7.39 7.83 27.75
N THR A 302 -6.27 7.52 28.37
CA THR A 302 -5.92 7.85 29.76
C THR A 302 -4.79 8.89 29.73
N TRP A 303 -4.82 9.84 30.66
CA TRP A 303 -3.73 10.80 30.82
C TRP A 303 -2.48 10.11 31.38
N THR A 304 -1.36 10.23 30.68
CA THR A 304 -0.05 9.65 31.04
C THR A 304 1.05 10.70 31.13
N ASN A 305 0.92 11.85 30.44
CA ASN A 305 1.92 12.92 30.38
C ASN A 305 3.33 12.46 29.95
N THR A 306 3.41 11.49 29.04
CA THR A 306 4.64 11.01 28.43
C THR A 306 5.11 11.90 27.27
N GLU A 307 5.32 13.19 27.58
CA GLU A 307 5.96 14.16 26.69
C GLU A 307 7.46 14.31 27.00
N ASP A 308 8.30 14.31 25.97
CA ASP A 308 9.78 14.42 26.06
C ASP A 308 10.48 13.24 26.76
N PHE A 309 9.97 12.02 26.55
CA PHE A 309 10.56 10.77 27.06
C PHE A 309 11.17 9.90 25.96
N ALA A 310 12.37 9.35 26.22
CA ALA A 310 12.95 8.28 25.42
C ALA A 310 12.83 6.96 26.18
N LEU A 311 12.11 5.97 25.64
CA LEU A 311 11.79 4.71 26.33
C LEU A 311 12.23 3.46 25.52
N PRO A 312 12.51 2.33 26.19
CA PRO A 312 12.50 1.00 25.57
C PRO A 312 11.06 0.57 25.27
N LEU A 313 10.86 -0.59 24.63
CA LEU A 313 9.54 -1.19 24.39
C LEU A 313 9.39 -2.50 25.18
N ASN A 314 8.34 -2.62 25.99
CA ASN A 314 8.01 -3.87 26.67
C ASN A 314 7.30 -4.79 25.67
N PHE A 315 8.02 -5.74 25.07
CA PHE A 315 7.45 -6.69 24.12
C PHE A 315 6.49 -7.67 24.78
N THR A 316 5.30 -7.81 24.19
CA THR A 316 4.36 -8.89 24.52
C THR A 316 4.74 -10.19 23.79
N THR A 317 4.20 -11.32 24.23
CA THR A 317 4.35 -12.61 23.53
C THR A 317 3.89 -12.57 22.07
N ALA A 318 2.92 -11.70 21.75
CA ALA A 318 2.34 -11.60 20.41
C ALA A 318 3.27 -10.89 19.39
N ALA A 319 4.32 -10.20 19.85
CA ALA A 319 5.33 -9.57 19.00
C ALA A 319 6.15 -10.58 18.19
N LYS A 320 6.40 -11.77 18.77
CA LYS A 320 7.20 -12.85 18.15
C LYS A 320 6.65 -13.29 16.78
N ASP A 321 5.33 -13.38 16.68
CA ASP A 321 4.60 -13.75 15.46
C ASP A 321 3.91 -12.53 14.81
N SER A 322 4.47 -11.33 15.02
CA SER A 322 3.98 -10.10 14.39
C SER A 322 4.41 -9.98 12.93
N ARG A 323 3.71 -9.13 12.16
CA ARG A 323 4.16 -8.74 10.83
C ARG A 323 5.21 -7.64 10.93
N MET A 324 4.97 -6.66 11.82
CA MET A 324 5.82 -5.48 11.99
C MET A 324 7.28 -5.82 12.33
N PHE A 325 7.50 -6.69 13.33
CA PHE A 325 8.85 -7.00 13.80
C PHE A 325 9.51 -8.19 13.10
N LYS A 326 8.82 -8.83 12.14
CA LYS A 326 9.28 -10.08 11.50
C LYS A 326 10.67 -10.01 10.85
N ASN A 327 11.04 -8.85 10.31
CA ASN A 327 12.29 -8.65 9.58
C ASN A 327 13.33 -7.85 10.41
N PHE A 328 13.05 -7.55 11.68
CA PHE A 328 14.01 -6.88 12.54
C PHE A 328 15.11 -7.87 12.97
N PRO A 329 16.39 -7.47 13.00
CA PRO A 329 17.46 -8.27 13.59
C PRO A 329 17.20 -8.54 15.07
N ASP A 330 17.51 -9.75 15.55
CA ASP A 330 17.34 -10.13 16.95
C ASP A 330 18.12 -9.22 17.91
N ASP A 331 19.32 -8.75 17.51
CA ASP A 331 20.10 -7.78 18.31
C ASP A 331 19.40 -6.41 18.41
N LEU A 332 18.69 -5.99 17.36
CA LEU A 332 17.94 -4.74 17.35
C LEU A 332 16.65 -4.87 18.17
N LEU A 333 15.99 -6.03 18.15
CA LEU A 333 14.83 -6.31 19.01
C LEU A 333 15.23 -6.38 20.49
N GLN A 334 16.37 -7.01 20.81
CA GLN A 334 16.91 -7.01 22.17
C GLN A 334 17.18 -5.58 22.65
N LYS A 335 17.81 -4.75 21.83
CA LYS A 335 18.07 -3.35 22.17
C LYS A 335 16.81 -2.51 22.28
N LEU A 336 15.81 -2.72 21.42
CA LEU A 336 14.48 -2.12 21.59
C LEU A 336 13.86 -2.46 22.94
N ALA A 337 14.14 -3.64 23.51
CA ALA A 337 13.62 -4.07 24.80
C ALA A 337 14.38 -3.47 26.01
N THR A 338 15.62 -3.00 25.83
CA THR A 338 16.51 -2.64 26.95
C THR A 338 17.11 -1.22 26.88
N GLU A 339 17.20 -0.62 25.71
CA GLU A 339 17.74 0.73 25.46
C GLU A 339 16.58 1.72 25.21
N SER A 340 16.72 2.97 25.68
CA SER A 340 15.77 4.05 25.37
C SER A 340 15.87 4.49 23.90
N LEU A 341 15.15 3.80 23.00
CA LEU A 341 15.23 3.98 21.54
C LEU A 341 13.97 4.56 20.89
N THR A 342 12.89 4.74 21.64
CA THR A 342 11.62 5.25 21.11
C THR A 342 11.26 6.60 21.71
N ALA A 343 10.87 7.55 20.86
CA ALA A 343 10.53 8.92 21.24
C ALA A 343 9.05 9.08 21.60
N HIS A 344 8.73 9.48 22.83
CA HIS A 344 7.37 9.68 23.32
C HIS A 344 7.10 11.19 23.52
N PHE A 345 6.09 11.69 22.79
CA PHE A 345 5.66 13.09 22.77
C PHE A 345 4.13 13.16 22.79
N HIS A 346 3.51 12.60 23.83
CA HIS A 346 2.05 12.52 23.97
C HIS A 346 1.62 12.61 25.43
N HIS A 347 0.53 13.34 25.69
CA HIS A 347 -0.08 13.42 27.03
C HIS A 347 -1.09 12.31 27.32
N TRP A 348 -1.60 11.69 26.26
CA TRP A 348 -2.69 10.72 26.28
C TRP A 348 -2.21 9.39 25.73
N SER A 349 -2.70 8.28 26.29
CA SER A 349 -2.35 6.95 25.81
C SER A 349 -3.51 5.97 26.03
N LEU A 350 -3.60 4.93 25.20
CA LEU A 350 -4.56 3.85 25.44
C LEU A 350 -4.02 2.88 26.50
N SER A 351 -4.61 2.90 27.69
CA SER A 351 -4.26 1.96 28.77
C SER A 351 -4.63 0.52 28.42
N MET A 352 -3.84 -0.45 28.90
CA MET A 352 -4.11 -1.88 28.75
C MET A 352 -5.47 -2.27 29.36
N GLN A 353 -5.89 -1.59 30.43
CA GLN A 353 -7.20 -1.76 31.05
C GLN A 353 -8.34 -1.40 30.08
N ASN A 354 -8.32 -0.18 29.51
CA ASN A 354 -9.37 0.30 28.62
C ASN A 354 -9.43 -0.52 27.32
N PHE A 355 -8.27 -0.89 26.77
CA PHE A 355 -8.18 -1.79 25.63
C PHE A 355 -8.83 -3.15 25.89
N THR A 356 -8.48 -3.78 27.02
CA THR A 356 -8.98 -5.12 27.37
C THR A 356 -10.48 -5.12 27.63
N GLN A 357 -11.01 -4.05 28.22
CA GLN A 357 -12.44 -3.89 28.43
C GLN A 357 -13.21 -3.67 27.11
N ASN A 358 -12.64 -2.97 26.13
CA ASN A 358 -13.31 -2.71 24.85
C ASN A 358 -13.25 -3.91 23.88
N ALA A 359 -14.41 -4.51 23.62
CA ALA A 359 -14.53 -5.69 22.75
C ALA A 359 -14.13 -5.44 21.29
N LYS A 360 -14.29 -4.22 20.76
CA LYS A 360 -13.94 -3.91 19.37
C LYS A 360 -12.43 -3.86 19.20
N LEU A 361 -11.74 -3.17 20.12
CA LEU A 361 -10.28 -3.05 20.09
C LEU A 361 -9.58 -4.40 20.26
N ARG A 362 -9.90 -5.18 21.30
CA ARG A 362 -9.24 -6.47 21.55
C ARG A 362 -9.50 -7.54 20.49
N ASN A 363 -10.60 -7.44 19.74
CA ASN A 363 -10.90 -8.36 18.64
C ASN A 363 -10.29 -7.89 17.30
N PHE A 364 -9.88 -6.63 17.20
CA PHE A 364 -9.35 -6.04 15.98
C PHE A 364 -7.83 -5.94 15.98
N TYR A 365 -7.22 -5.56 17.11
CA TYR A 365 -5.79 -5.34 17.27
C TYR A 365 -5.11 -6.39 18.15
N LYS A 366 -3.94 -6.81 17.69
CA LYS A 366 -2.90 -7.49 18.46
C LYS A 366 -1.98 -6.41 19.05
N VAL A 367 -1.92 -6.30 20.37
CA VAL A 367 -0.88 -5.51 21.06
C VAL A 367 0.47 -6.16 20.81
N LEU A 368 1.46 -5.39 20.37
CA LEU A 368 2.83 -5.87 20.17
C LEU A 368 3.72 -5.45 21.34
N THR A 369 3.66 -4.19 21.74
CA THR A 369 4.45 -3.65 22.85
C THR A 369 3.60 -2.76 23.76
N THR A 370 3.97 -2.72 25.04
CA THR A 370 3.46 -1.79 26.03
C THR A 370 4.60 -0.91 26.57
N ASN A 371 4.22 0.11 27.34
CA ASN A 371 5.09 0.93 28.15
C ASN A 371 4.36 1.26 29.46
N THR A 372 5.11 1.66 30.50
CA THR A 372 4.54 2.04 31.79
C THR A 372 5.04 3.42 32.19
N HIS A 373 4.12 4.30 32.58
CA HIS A 373 4.45 5.60 33.18
C HIS A 373 3.40 5.94 34.25
N ALA A 374 3.83 6.46 35.40
CA ALA A 374 2.97 6.82 36.53
C ALA A 374 1.91 5.75 36.86
N ASP A 375 2.36 4.49 37.02
CA ASP A 375 1.55 3.29 37.28
C ASP A 375 0.51 2.90 36.21
N VAL A 376 0.45 3.61 35.08
CA VAL A 376 -0.38 3.26 33.92
C VAL A 376 0.44 2.45 32.91
N GLU A 377 0.10 1.17 32.73
CA GLU A 377 0.53 0.42 31.55
C GLU A 377 -0.33 0.80 30.34
N PHE A 378 0.31 1.26 29.27
CA PHE A 378 -0.32 1.67 28.03
C PHE A 378 0.28 0.95 26.81
N ILE A 379 -0.51 0.82 25.76
CA ILE A 379 -0.10 0.20 24.51
C ILE A 379 0.78 1.19 23.74
N SER A 380 1.98 0.76 23.35
CA SER A 380 2.90 1.59 22.56
C SER A 380 3.01 1.16 21.10
N THR A 381 2.74 -0.11 20.78
CA THR A 381 2.71 -0.62 19.39
C THR A 381 1.60 -1.66 19.22
N MET A 382 0.83 -1.59 18.13
CA MET A 382 -0.19 -2.58 17.77
C MET A 382 -0.30 -2.81 16.26
N GLU A 383 -0.76 -4.00 15.87
CA GLU A 383 -1.13 -4.34 14.49
C GLU A 383 -2.51 -4.98 14.45
N ALA A 384 -3.32 -4.73 13.42
CA ALA A 384 -4.61 -5.38 13.29
C ALA A 384 -4.45 -6.88 12.96
N HIS A 385 -5.34 -7.75 13.46
CA HIS A 385 -5.26 -9.19 13.23
C HIS A 385 -5.41 -9.55 11.74
N LYS A 386 -6.43 -8.97 11.08
CA LYS A 386 -6.80 -9.26 9.67
C LYS A 386 -6.27 -8.22 8.69
N TYR A 387 -6.34 -6.94 9.04
CA TYR A 387 -6.07 -5.82 8.13
C TYR A 387 -4.61 -5.37 8.23
N PRO A 388 -4.01 -4.82 7.16
CA PRO A 388 -2.69 -4.19 7.20
C PRO A 388 -2.78 -2.78 7.83
N ILE A 389 -3.25 -2.73 9.08
CA ILE A 389 -3.43 -1.49 9.84
C ILE A 389 -2.53 -1.55 11.06
N TYR A 390 -1.71 -0.51 11.23
CA TYR A 390 -0.60 -0.47 12.17
C TYR A 390 -0.62 0.85 12.94
N GLY A 391 -0.26 0.79 14.23
CA GLY A 391 -0.18 1.97 15.07
C GLY A 391 1.00 1.92 16.03
N VAL A 392 1.71 3.04 16.14
CA VAL A 392 2.72 3.32 17.18
C VAL A 392 2.32 4.59 17.93
N GLN A 393 2.34 4.55 19.26
CA GLN A 393 2.12 5.74 20.09
C GLN A 393 3.39 6.64 20.13
N TRP A 394 4.56 6.04 19.84
CA TRP A 394 5.87 6.68 19.79
C TRP A 394 6.25 7.10 18.35
N HIS A 395 7.29 7.94 18.24
CA HIS A 395 7.70 8.63 17.01
C HIS A 395 8.98 8.04 16.39
N PRO A 396 8.90 7.04 15.50
CA PRO A 396 10.08 6.50 14.81
C PRO A 396 10.77 7.52 13.90
N GLU A 397 10.04 8.52 13.39
CA GLU A 397 10.56 9.51 12.44
C GLU A 397 11.47 10.56 13.09
N LYS A 398 11.39 10.76 14.41
CA LYS A 398 12.19 11.77 15.11
C LYS A 398 13.67 11.40 15.19
N ASN A 399 13.97 10.14 15.55
CA ASN A 399 15.32 9.63 15.80
C ASN A 399 16.36 10.04 14.72
N PRO A 400 16.09 9.96 13.41
CA PRO A 400 17.02 10.41 12.36
C PRO A 400 16.85 11.86 11.86
N PHE A 401 15.74 12.56 12.14
CA PHE A 401 15.37 13.78 11.38
C PHE A 401 15.05 15.04 12.20
N GLU A 402 14.76 14.94 13.50
CA GLU A 402 14.41 16.10 14.33
C GLU A 402 15.48 16.34 15.39
N TRP A 403 16.11 17.52 15.43
CA TRP A 403 17.33 17.78 16.21
C TRP A 403 17.16 18.83 17.31
N LYS A 404 15.91 19.19 17.63
CA LYS A 404 15.57 20.02 18.79
C LYS A 404 16.23 19.44 20.04
N ASN A 405 16.92 20.29 20.81
CA ASN A 405 17.59 19.90 22.05
C ASN A 405 16.58 19.36 23.07
N SER A 406 16.48 18.03 23.17
CA SER A 406 15.46 17.28 23.89
C SER A 406 16.03 15.92 24.26
N SER A 407 15.83 15.48 25.51
CA SER A 407 16.24 14.14 25.96
C SER A 407 15.32 13.04 25.47
N GLY A 408 14.10 13.38 25.04
CA GLY A 408 13.12 12.47 24.47
C GLY A 408 13.37 12.03 23.03
N ILE A 409 14.38 12.57 22.34
CA ILE A 409 14.74 12.16 20.97
C ILE A 409 16.07 11.37 20.98
N PRO A 410 16.02 10.03 20.89
CA PRO A 410 17.23 9.21 20.89
C PRO A 410 17.90 9.20 19.50
N HIS A 411 19.14 9.67 19.46
CA HIS A 411 19.98 9.74 18.24
C HIS A 411 21.06 8.64 18.17
N SER A 412 20.95 7.56 18.95
CA SER A 412 21.92 6.47 18.92
C SER A 412 21.89 5.73 17.57
N ALA A 413 22.99 5.06 17.22
CA ALA A 413 23.02 4.21 16.01
C ALA A 413 21.95 3.09 16.04
N SER A 414 21.60 2.59 17.24
CA SER A 414 20.46 1.69 17.44
C SER A 414 19.13 2.39 17.10
N ALA A 415 18.91 3.61 17.62
CA ALA A 415 17.68 4.37 17.42
C ALA A 415 17.44 4.76 15.94
N MET A 416 18.51 5.06 15.19
CA MET A 416 18.43 5.26 13.74
C MET A 416 18.08 3.97 12.98
N LYS A 417 18.66 2.82 13.39
CA LYS A 417 18.29 1.51 12.82
C LYS A 417 16.82 1.17 13.09
N VAL A 418 16.30 1.44 14.29
CA VAL A 418 14.88 1.28 14.61
C VAL A 418 14.01 2.04 13.61
N ALA A 419 14.30 3.34 13.41
CA ALA A 419 13.56 4.16 12.44
C ALA A 419 13.58 3.55 11.03
N TYR A 420 14.76 3.16 10.54
CA TYR A 420 14.90 2.51 9.23
C TYR A 420 14.08 1.23 9.10
N TYR A 421 14.13 0.32 10.06
CA TYR A 421 13.39 -0.96 9.97
C TYR A 421 11.87 -0.78 10.09
N VAL A 422 11.38 0.23 10.82
CA VAL A 422 9.95 0.59 10.81
C VAL A 422 9.55 1.16 9.45
N ALA A 423 10.37 2.04 8.86
CA ALA A 423 10.12 2.61 7.54
C ALA A 423 10.13 1.54 6.44
N ASP A 424 11.13 0.65 6.42
CA ASP A 424 11.22 -0.48 5.48
C ASP A 424 10.01 -1.40 5.58
N PHE A 425 9.58 -1.75 6.81
CA PHE A 425 8.35 -2.52 7.01
C PHE A 425 7.14 -1.83 6.36
N LEU A 426 6.92 -0.55 6.65
CA LEU A 426 5.78 0.20 6.13
C LEU A 426 5.83 0.34 4.59
N VAL A 427 7.00 0.59 4.01
CA VAL A 427 7.12 0.65 2.54
C VAL A 427 6.93 -0.73 1.91
N ASN A 428 7.39 -1.81 2.53
CA ASN A 428 7.14 -3.18 2.08
C ASN A 428 5.65 -3.60 2.20
N GLU A 429 4.89 -3.03 3.14
CA GLU A 429 3.44 -3.15 3.15
C GLU A 429 2.81 -2.39 1.94
N ALA A 430 3.32 -1.21 1.61
CA ALA A 430 2.84 -0.42 0.46
C ALA A 430 3.17 -1.06 -0.91
N ARG A 431 4.32 -1.74 -1.05
CA ARG A 431 4.71 -2.51 -2.25
C ARG A 431 3.68 -3.59 -2.65
N LYS A 432 2.85 -4.04 -1.70
CA LYS A 432 1.77 -5.03 -1.93
C LYS A 432 0.50 -4.42 -2.54
N SER A 433 0.40 -3.09 -2.61
CA SER A 433 -0.70 -2.38 -3.26
C SER A 433 -0.35 -2.06 -4.72
N LEU A 434 -1.26 -2.40 -5.63
CA LEU A 434 -1.12 -2.15 -7.08
C LEU A 434 -1.78 -0.83 -7.53
N HIS A 435 -2.14 0.03 -6.57
CA HIS A 435 -2.72 1.35 -6.84
C HIS A 435 -1.68 2.26 -7.52
N HIS A 436 -2.15 3.05 -8.48
CA HIS A 436 -1.34 3.99 -9.26
C HIS A 436 -2.21 5.15 -9.74
N PHE A 437 -1.57 6.28 -10.08
CA PHE A 437 -2.27 7.42 -10.68
C PHE A 437 -2.72 7.10 -12.12
N PRO A 438 -3.81 7.71 -12.62
CA PRO A 438 -4.29 7.46 -13.99
C PRO A 438 -3.27 7.78 -15.09
N ASN A 439 -2.33 8.70 -14.82
CA ASN A 439 -1.22 9.04 -15.73
C ASN A 439 -0.07 9.73 -14.97
N LYS A 440 1.10 9.81 -15.61
CA LYS A 440 2.31 10.45 -15.07
C LYS A 440 2.14 11.94 -14.76
N GLY A 441 1.29 12.67 -15.49
CA GLY A 441 1.07 14.09 -15.26
C GLY A 441 0.38 14.36 -13.92
N GLU A 442 -0.67 13.61 -13.62
CA GLU A 442 -1.37 13.67 -12.32
C GLU A 442 -0.48 13.15 -11.18
N GLU A 443 0.31 12.09 -11.41
CA GLU A 443 1.33 11.64 -10.45
C GLU A 443 2.33 12.75 -10.13
N THR A 444 2.95 13.36 -11.14
CA THR A 444 3.97 14.40 -10.96
C THR A 444 3.43 15.60 -10.21
N LYS A 445 2.22 16.08 -10.52
CA LYS A 445 1.59 17.22 -9.80
C LYS A 445 1.27 16.92 -8.33
N ALA A 446 0.95 15.67 -8.01
CA ALA A 446 0.54 15.29 -6.68
C ALA A 446 1.73 15.20 -5.70
N LEU A 447 2.90 14.77 -6.17
CA LEU A 447 4.07 14.48 -5.31
C LEU A 447 4.52 15.68 -4.44
N ILE A 448 5.11 15.35 -3.29
CA ILE A 448 5.67 16.31 -2.33
C ILE A 448 6.76 17.21 -2.93
N TYR A 449 7.38 16.79 -4.05
CA TYR A 449 8.41 17.54 -4.78
C TYR A 449 7.94 18.88 -5.38
N ASN A 450 6.62 19.13 -5.43
CA ASN A 450 6.08 20.43 -5.84
C ASN A 450 6.00 21.44 -4.67
N TYR A 451 6.36 21.03 -3.45
CA TYR A 451 6.24 21.82 -2.24
C TYR A 451 7.62 22.06 -1.62
N THR A 452 7.82 23.22 -1.01
CA THR A 452 9.08 23.59 -0.36
C THR A 452 8.85 23.67 1.16
N PRO A 453 9.62 22.94 1.98
CA PRO A 453 9.48 23.02 3.43
C PRO A 453 10.16 24.29 3.98
N VAL A 454 9.54 24.89 4.98
CA VAL A 454 10.06 26.05 5.72
C VAL A 454 10.86 25.54 6.93
N PHE A 455 11.97 26.20 7.25
CA PHE A 455 12.73 25.94 8.49
C PHE A 455 11.98 26.49 9.70
N THR A 456 11.68 25.63 10.68
CA THR A 456 10.87 25.96 11.86
C THR A 456 11.54 25.62 13.20
N GLY A 457 12.71 24.99 13.21
CA GLY A 457 13.37 24.49 14.44
C GLY A 457 13.63 25.55 15.53
N ILE A 458 13.66 26.84 15.15
CA ILE A 458 13.78 27.98 16.06
C ILE A 458 12.51 28.29 16.89
N PHE A 459 11.32 27.81 16.49
CA PHE A 459 10.06 28.11 17.17
C PHE A 459 9.05 26.94 17.22
N SER A 460 9.42 25.75 16.76
CA SER A 460 8.55 24.56 16.72
C SER A 460 9.30 23.30 17.17
N PRO A 461 8.61 22.17 17.43
CA PRO A 461 9.24 20.89 17.73
C PRO A 461 9.76 20.14 16.48
N PHE A 462 9.81 20.81 15.32
CA PHE A 462 10.23 20.26 14.04
C PHE A 462 11.27 21.17 13.37
N GLU A 463 12.34 20.60 12.83
CA GLU A 463 13.35 21.34 12.05
C GLU A 463 12.74 21.98 10.81
N GLN A 464 11.89 21.23 10.11
CA GLN A 464 11.31 21.62 8.84
C GLN A 464 9.85 21.18 8.72
N VAL A 465 9.02 22.03 8.13
CA VAL A 465 7.58 21.80 7.95
C VAL A 465 7.15 22.21 6.55
N TYR A 466 6.37 21.35 5.89
CA TYR A 466 5.61 21.70 4.70
C TYR A 466 4.28 22.32 5.11
N PHE A 467 3.94 23.47 4.53
CA PHE A 467 2.69 24.19 4.74
C PHE A 467 1.80 24.11 3.50
N PHE A 468 0.49 24.10 3.70
CA PHE A 468 -0.54 24.00 2.67
C PHE A 468 -1.73 24.89 3.05
N ASP A 469 -2.46 25.39 2.05
CA ASP A 469 -3.64 26.26 2.22
C ASP A 469 -4.97 25.53 1.88
#